data_AF-A0AAU7F935-F1
#
_entry.id   AF-A0AAU7F935-F1
#
_cell.length_a   1.000
_cell.length_b   1.000
_cell.length_c   1.000
_cell.angle_alpha   90.00
_cell.angle_beta   90.00
_cell.angle_gamma   90.00
#
_symmetry.space_group_name_H-M   'P 1'
#
loop_
_entity.id
_entity.type
_entity.pdbx_description
1 polymer ?
#
loop_
_entity_poly.entity_id
_entity_poly.type
_entity_poly.pdbx_seq_one_letter_code
_entity_poly.pdbx_strand_id
1 'polypeptide(L)'
;MHYLGWALKFLIFAMLFGFAMHNAAPIDLNFFLGYSWNAPLAMILLIFFVVGATFGLLASLGQVFRLRRELVQLRKELKSRVNMHPVQADQTLEQPKDAI
;
A
#
# COMPACT_ATOMS: atom_id res chain seq x y z
N MET A 1 8.58 -16.85 -18.35
CA MET A 1 9.04 -15.75 -17.46
C MET A 1 8.56 -15.84 -16.00
N HIS A 2 7.83 -16.88 -15.57
CA HIS A 2 7.45 -17.04 -14.15
C HIS A 2 8.51 -17.73 -13.27
N TYR A 3 9.38 -18.56 -13.87
CA TYR A 3 10.44 -19.28 -13.15
C TYR A 3 11.46 -18.35 -12.51
N LEU A 4 11.76 -17.20 -13.13
CA LEU A 4 12.74 -16.27 -12.60
C LEU A 4 12.27 -15.62 -11.29
N GLY A 5 10.98 -15.28 -11.19
CA GLY A 5 10.38 -14.78 -9.94
C GLY A 5 10.35 -15.85 -8.84
N TRP A 6 10.08 -17.12 -9.21
CA TRP A 6 10.11 -18.22 -8.26
C TRP A 6 11.52 -18.53 -7.76
N ALA A 7 12.52 -18.54 -8.66
CA ALA A 7 13.92 -18.70 -8.31
C ALA A 7 14.41 -17.58 -7.38
N LEU A 8 14.03 -16.32 -7.64
CA LEU A 8 14.34 -15.20 -6.76
C LEU A 8 13.70 -15.36 -5.38
N LYS A 9 12.44 -15.79 -5.29
CA LYS A 9 11.78 -16.08 -4.01
C LYS A 9 12.51 -17.19 -3.24
N PHE A 10 12.93 -18.26 -3.92
CA PHE A 10 13.71 -19.33 -3.33
C PHE A 10 15.07 -18.87 -2.83
N LEU A 11 15.76 -18.03 -3.60
CA LEU A 11 17.04 -17.45 -3.20
C LEU A 11 16.90 -16.59 -1.94
N ILE A 12 15.90 -15.70 -1.91
CA ILE A 12 15.60 -14.86 -0.75
C ILE A 12 15.23 -15.72 0.45
N PHE A 13 14.39 -16.74 0.27
CA PHE A 13 14.03 -17.68 1.33
C PHE A 13 15.25 -18.41 1.88
N ALA A 14 16.12 -18.95 1.02
CA ALA A 14 17.33 -19.64 1.43
C ALA A 14 18.29 -18.72 2.22
N MET A 15 18.43 -17.45 1.80
CA MET A 15 19.20 -16.46 2.57
C MET A 15 18.60 -16.19 3.94
N LEU A 16 17.29 -15.93 4.00
CA LEU A 16 16.58 -15.67 5.26
C LEU A 16 16.62 -16.89 6.19
N PHE A 17 16.48 -18.09 5.64
CA PHE A 17 16.55 -19.34 6.37
C PHE A 17 17.96 -19.61 6.89
N GLY A 18 18.99 -19.45 6.04
CA GLY A 18 20.39 -19.56 6.46
C GLY A 18 20.75 -18.52 7.54
N PHE A 19 20.26 -17.29 7.39
CA PHE A 19 20.37 -16.26 8.41
C PHE A 19 19.70 -16.68 9.71
N ALA A 20 18.47 -17.20 9.67
CA ALA A 20 17.75 -17.67 10.85
C ALA A 20 18.47 -18.85 11.53
N MET A 21 19.03 -19.78 10.75
CA MET A 21 19.78 -20.93 11.26
C MET A 21 21.09 -20.50 11.93
N HIS A 22 21.81 -19.52 11.35
CA HIS A 22 23.04 -19.00 11.95
C HIS A 22 22.76 -18.09 13.16
N ASN A 23 21.62 -17.40 13.18
CA ASN A 23 21.15 -16.57 14.28
C ASN A 23 20.13 -17.32 15.17
N ALA A 24 20.21 -18.66 15.19
CA ALA A 24 19.45 -19.53 16.09
C ALA A 24 19.98 -19.48 17.52
N ALA A 25 21.07 -18.74 17.76
CA ALA A 25 21.63 -18.52 19.08
C ALA A 25 20.55 -17.93 20.01
N PRO A 26 20.27 -18.59 21.13
CA PRO A 26 19.30 -18.10 22.10
C PRO A 26 19.79 -16.78 22.72
N ILE A 27 18.98 -15.73 22.63
CA ILE A 27 19.23 -14.44 23.27
C ILE A 27 18.18 -14.22 24.36
N ASP A 28 18.63 -13.70 25.50
CA ASP A 28 17.76 -13.31 26.60
C ASP A 28 17.16 -11.92 26.35
N LEU A 29 15.85 -11.89 26.12
CA LEU A 29 15.07 -10.66 26.09
C LEU A 29 14.64 -10.28 27.51
N ASN A 30 15.26 -9.25 28.07
CA ASN A 30 14.89 -8.70 29.37
C ASN A 30 13.73 -7.71 29.21
N PHE A 31 12.54 -8.09 29.66
CA PHE A 31 11.36 -7.21 29.70
C PHE A 31 11.34 -6.37 30.97
N PHE A 32 10.56 -5.28 30.94
CA PHE A 32 10.51 -4.24 31.98
C PHE A 32 10.06 -4.74 33.37
N LEU A 33 9.50 -5.96 33.48
CA LEU A 33 9.03 -6.60 34.71
C LEU A 33 10.02 -7.65 35.28
N GLY A 34 11.26 -7.70 34.79
CA GLY A 34 12.25 -8.72 35.19
C GLY A 34 12.00 -10.10 34.57
N TYR A 35 11.06 -10.20 33.63
CA TYR A 35 10.84 -11.41 32.84
C TYR A 35 11.91 -11.49 31.75
N SER A 36 12.73 -12.53 31.76
CA SER A 36 13.65 -12.84 30.66
C SER A 36 13.03 -13.94 29.78
N TRP A 37 12.90 -13.66 28.48
CA TRP A 37 12.47 -14.69 27.54
C TRP A 37 13.63 -15.07 26.62
N ASN A 38 13.98 -16.34 26.66
CA ASN A 38 15.02 -16.90 25.81
C ASN A 38 14.43 -17.33 24.47
N ALA A 39 14.80 -16.62 23.40
CA ALA A 39 14.35 -16.94 22.04
C ALA A 39 15.42 -16.55 21.01
N PRO A 40 15.47 -17.22 19.84
CA PRO A 40 16.35 -16.84 18.75
C PRO A 40 16.06 -15.42 18.23
N LEU A 41 17.11 -14.66 17.92
CA LEU A 41 17.01 -13.28 17.40
C LEU A 41 16.05 -13.19 16.20
N ALA A 42 16.20 -14.13 15.27
CA ALA A 42 15.41 -14.16 14.05
C ALA A 42 13.90 -14.35 14.32
N MET A 43 13.54 -15.14 15.33
CA MET A 43 12.14 -15.37 15.72
C MET A 43 11.52 -14.10 16.27
N ILE A 44 12.25 -13.40 17.13
CA ILE A 44 11.82 -12.12 17.73
C ILE A 44 11.58 -11.09 16.62
N LEU A 45 12.57 -10.92 15.74
CA LEU A 45 12.47 -9.98 14.63
C LEU A 45 11.27 -10.30 13.71
N LEU A 46 11.02 -11.58 13.44
CA LEU A 46 9.87 -12.01 12.66
C LEU A 46 8.54 -11.61 13.31
N ILE A 47 8.40 -11.80 14.63
CA ILE A 47 7.19 -11.41 15.37
C ILE A 47 6.97 -9.90 15.25
N PHE A 48 7.99 -9.09 15.54
CA PHE A 48 7.91 -7.64 15.42
C PHE A 48 7.58 -7.20 14.00
N PHE A 49 8.15 -7.86 12.99
CA PHE A 49 7.85 -7.59 11.59
C PHE A 49 6.40 -7.90 11.24
N VAL A 50 5.86 -9.06 11.63
CA VAL A 50 4.46 -9.43 11.37
C VAL A 50 3.51 -8.44 12.03
N VAL A 51 3.79 -8.06 13.28
CA VAL A 51 3.01 -7.06 14.01
C VAL A 51 3.08 -5.72 13.28
N GLY A 52 4.28 -5.22 12.97
CA GLY A 52 4.49 -3.96 12.25
C GLY A 52 3.86 -3.93 10.86
N ALA A 53 3.96 -5.03 10.10
CA ALA A 53 3.34 -5.17 8.79
C ALA A 53 1.80 -5.16 8.87
N THR A 54 1.24 -5.81 9.89
CA THR A 54 -0.20 -5.79 10.15
C THR A 54 -0.67 -4.35 10.42
N PHE A 55 0.00 -3.63 11.32
CA PHE A 55 -0.31 -2.23 11.60
C PHE A 55 -0.12 -1.34 10.36
N GLY A 56 0.95 -1.53 9.59
CA GLY A 56 1.21 -0.79 8.35
C GLY A 56 0.12 -1.03 7.30
N LEU A 57 -0.35 -2.27 7.16
CA LEU A 57 -1.45 -2.62 6.26
C LEU A 57 -2.77 -1.99 6.73
N LEU A 58 -3.08 -2.05 8.03
CA LEU A 58 -4.27 -1.41 8.60
C LEU A 58 -4.24 0.12 8.40
N ALA A 59 -3.09 0.76 8.62
CA ALA A 59 -2.90 2.19 8.36
C ALA A 59 -3.09 2.52 6.86
N SER A 60 -2.53 1.70 5.97
CA SER A 60 -2.68 1.87 4.52
C SER A 60 -4.13 1.72 4.07
N LEU A 61 -4.88 0.76 4.63
CA LEU A 61 -6.30 0.58 4.34
C LEU A 61 -7.10 1.84 4.72
N GLY A 62 -6.86 2.40 5.91
CA GLY A 62 -7.47 3.66 6.33
C GLY A 62 -7.22 4.81 5.35
N GLN A 63 -5.98 4.94 4.87
CA GLN A 63 -5.61 5.95 3.87
C GLN A 63 -6.33 5.73 2.53
N VAL A 64 -6.42 4.48 2.07
CA VAL A 64 -7.13 4.13 0.83
C VAL A 64 -8.62 4.46 0.93
N PHE A 65 -9.26 4.25 2.08
CA PHE A 65 -10.66 4.65 2.29
C PHE A 65 -10.85 6.16 2.17
N ARG A 66 -9.97 6.96 2.75
CA ARG A 66 -10.02 8.42 2.62
C ARG A 66 -9.86 8.85 1.16
N LEU A 67 -8.86 8.31 0.48
CA LEU A 67 -8.59 8.61 -0.92
C LEU A 67 -9.78 8.22 -1.83
N ARG A 68 -10.43 7.08 -1.58
CA ARG A 68 -11.63 6.68 -2.31
C ARG A 68 -12.78 7.68 -2.15
N ARG A 69 -12.96 8.27 -0.97
CA ARG A 69 -14.01 9.28 -0.74
C ARG A 69 -13.74 10.55 -1.54
N GLU A 70 -12.49 11.03 -1.52
CA GLU A 70 -12.05 12.20 -2.31
C GLU A 70 -12.26 11.95 -3.82
N LEU A 71 -11.91 10.75 -4.32
CA LEU A 71 -12.14 10.39 -5.73
C LEU A 71 -13.62 10.40 -6.13
N VAL A 72 -14.53 9.97 -5.25
CA VAL A 72 -15.98 10.00 -5.52
C VAL A 72 -16.49 11.44 -5.57
N GLN A 73 -16.02 12.31 -4.66
CA GLN A 73 -16.39 13.72 -4.66
C GLN A 73 -15.88 14.45 -5.90
N LEU A 74 -14.60 14.27 -6.26
CA LEU A 74 -14.01 14.85 -7.48
C LEU A 74 -14.76 14.39 -8.74
N ARG A 75 -15.09 13.09 -8.85
CA ARG A 75 -15.89 12.58 -9.97
C ARG A 75 -17.28 13.21 -10.05
N LYS A 76 -17.92 13.45 -8.90
CA LYS A 76 -19.23 14.12 -8.86
C LYS A 76 -19.11 15.57 -9.31
N GLU A 77 -18.06 16.29 -8.90
CA GLU A 77 -17.82 17.67 -9.34
C GLU A 77 -17.55 17.76 -10.84
N LEU A 78 -16.70 16.89 -11.39
CA LEU A 78 -16.46 16.81 -12.84
C LEU A 78 -17.76 16.55 -13.62
N LYS A 79 -18.58 15.59 -13.17
CA LYS A 79 -19.88 15.30 -13.80
C LYS A 79 -20.84 16.50 -13.74
N SER A 80 -20.82 17.23 -12.62
CA SER A 80 -21.63 18.43 -12.43
C SER A 80 -21.19 19.56 -13.36
N ARG A 81 -19.87 19.76 -13.53
CA ARG A 81 -19.31 20.78 -14.44
C ARG A 81 -19.58 20.45 -15.91
N VAL A 82 -19.42 19.19 -16.33
CA VAL A 82 -19.77 18.73 -17.69
C VAL A 82 -21.26 18.97 -17.98
N ASN A 83 -22.14 18.71 -17.01
CA ASN A 83 -23.57 18.98 -17.14
C ASN A 83 -23.95 20.47 -17.07
N MET A 84 -23.07 21.35 -16.56
CA MET A 84 -23.30 22.79 -16.47
C MET A 84 -22.69 23.58 -17.65
N HIS A 85 -21.73 23.00 -18.37
CA HIS A 85 -21.24 23.48 -19.67
C HIS A 85 -21.61 22.54 -20.86
N PRO A 86 -22.88 22.17 -21.11
CA PRO A 86 -23.29 21.64 -22.40
C PRO A 86 -23.57 22.76 -23.43
N VAL A 87 -23.62 24.02 -23.01
CA VAL A 87 -24.24 25.12 -23.80
C VAL A 87 -23.23 26.04 -24.50
N GLN A 88 -21.92 25.98 -24.24
CA GLN A 88 -20.94 26.88 -24.90
C GLN A 88 -20.27 26.27 -26.14
N ALA A 89 -20.20 24.94 -26.26
CA ALA A 89 -19.60 24.29 -27.43
C ALA A 89 -20.50 24.38 -28.68
N ASP A 90 -21.81 24.54 -28.48
CA ASP A 90 -22.80 24.70 -29.56
C ASP A 90 -22.97 26.19 -29.95
N GLN A 91 -22.82 27.11 -28.98
CA GLN A 91 -22.96 28.56 -29.21
C GLN A 91 -21.78 29.21 -29.96
N THR A 92 -20.66 28.51 -30.15
CA THR A 92 -19.55 28.98 -31.00
C THR A 92 -19.64 28.49 -32.45
N LEU A 93 -20.53 27.53 -32.73
CA LEU A 93 -20.74 26.98 -34.08
C LEU A 93 -21.91 27.63 -34.83
N GLU A 94 -22.81 28.32 -34.13
CA GLU A 94 -23.87 29.17 -34.71
C GLU A 94 -23.50 30.67 -34.66
N GLN A 95 -22.27 31.04 -35.00
CA GLN A 95 -22.02 32.43 -35.40
C GLN A 95 -22.54 32.59 -36.85
N PRO A 96 -23.51 33.48 -37.10
CA PRO A 96 -24.28 33.53 -38.34
C PRO A 96 -23.37 33.78 -39.54
N LYS A 97 -23.28 32.79 -40.43
CA LYS A 97 -22.54 32.86 -41.70
C LYS A 97 -23.43 33.31 -42.88
N ASP A 98 -24.68 33.63 -42.58
CA ASP A 98 -25.65 34.30 -43.45
C ASP A 98 -26.02 35.61 -42.70
N ALA A 99 -25.97 36.83 -43.24
CA ALA A 99 -25.92 37.27 -44.60
C ALA A 99 -25.20 38.62 -44.66
N ILE A 100 -24.18 38.67 -45.50
CA ILE A 100 -23.75 39.87 -46.23
C ILE A 100 -24.85 40.23 -47.23
#